data_AF-A0A7S3HP78-F1
#
_entry.id   AF-A0A7S3HP78-F1
#
_cell.length_a   1.000
_cell.length_b   1.000
_cell.length_c   1.000
_cell.angle_alpha   90.00
_cell.angle_beta   90.00
_cell.angle_gamma   90.00
#
_symmetry.space_group_name_H-M   'P 1'
#
loop_
_entity.id
_entity.type
_entity.pdbx_description
1 polymer ?
#
loop_
_entity_poly.entity_id
_entity_poly.type
_entity_poly.pdbx_seq_one_letter_code
_entity_poly.pdbx_strand_id
1 'polypeptide(L)'
;RESIHSVFLYHAVKESGMDVGIVNALEMIPYHEVEPDLLEVCENLVHNKTPDATEQMLERTTLEKTRLENLKKGIVTDGAAAVVKVDSWRDKTCQDRLTHALINGITEFIDKDVEEARLAATKPLDVIEGPLMSGMNVVGDLFGAGKMFLPQVIKSARVMKKAVAYLLPFMEKEKREKMLAEGKDPDLVDENDTSNFAGTFLIATVKGDVHDIGKNIVAVVLGCNNYKVYDLGVMVSCEKILDEAKRLNVDIIGLSGLITPSLDEMVTVAKEMAKRNMTQPLLIGGATTSKMHTAVKVAPMFSTAEHPVIHVLDASRSVTVVSNLLNQNKQEYVESVLEEYEEMREDYLAGLENRVFLTMAEAASKRLQIDFVASPPPAQPKQMGAHVVTKSIEDVIPFIDWNPFFQTWELRGRYPNRGYPKIFNDEKVGPEAKKLHDDALKMLESIRQTKCLTLRGIVGMYAANSVGMEDVEVYTDDSRTQVAAKFCMLREQAESDAPDKKYLSQADFVAPKSTGIADHLGMFAV
;
A
#
# COMPACT_ATOMS: atom_id res chain seq x y z
N ARG A 1 -27.01 21.37 -11.40
CA ARG A 1 -27.65 20.11 -10.94
C ARG A 1 -27.05 19.66 -9.63
N GLU A 2 -25.72 19.52 -9.56
CA GLU A 2 -24.96 19.19 -8.34
C GLU A 2 -25.26 20.16 -7.18
N SER A 3 -25.29 21.47 -7.44
CA SER A 3 -25.66 22.50 -6.45
C SER A 3 -27.09 22.34 -5.92
N ILE A 4 -28.05 21.97 -6.77
CA ILE A 4 -29.45 21.72 -6.38
C ILE A 4 -29.52 20.50 -5.46
N HIS A 5 -28.84 19.41 -5.81
CA HIS A 5 -28.80 18.20 -4.98
C HIS A 5 -28.15 18.50 -3.61
N SER A 6 -27.10 19.32 -3.59
CA SER A 6 -26.39 19.69 -2.36
C SER A 6 -27.27 20.51 -1.41
N VAL A 7 -28.04 21.47 -1.95
CA VAL A 7 -29.04 22.24 -1.19
C VAL A 7 -30.17 21.33 -0.70
N PHE A 8 -30.75 20.53 -1.59
CA PHE A 8 -31.82 19.60 -1.24
C PHE A 8 -31.42 18.64 -0.12
N LEU A 9 -30.25 18.00 -0.23
CA LEU A 9 -29.77 17.04 0.76
C LEU A 9 -29.45 17.69 2.11
N TYR A 10 -28.87 18.90 2.10
CA TYR A 10 -28.60 19.64 3.34
C TYR A 10 -29.89 19.89 4.13
N HIS A 11 -30.94 20.41 3.49
CA HIS A 11 -32.23 20.63 4.14
C HIS A 11 -32.97 19.32 4.45
N ALA A 12 -32.89 18.30 3.59
CA ALA A 12 -33.50 17.01 3.83
C ALA A 12 -32.92 16.30 5.06
N VAL A 13 -31.59 16.33 5.24
CA VAL A 13 -30.92 15.72 6.40
C VAL A 13 -31.10 16.57 7.66
N LYS A 14 -30.87 17.89 7.57
CA LYS A 14 -30.82 18.77 8.76
C LYS A 14 -32.19 19.19 9.27
N GLU A 15 -33.12 19.50 8.37
CA GLU A 15 -34.43 20.09 8.72
C GLU A 15 -35.58 19.08 8.61
N SER A 16 -35.47 18.10 7.72
CA SER A 16 -36.52 17.10 7.47
C SER A 16 -36.22 15.71 8.03
N GLY A 17 -35.04 15.50 8.63
CA GLY A 17 -34.68 14.26 9.33
C GLY A 17 -34.47 13.04 8.43
N MET A 18 -33.95 13.22 7.21
CA MET A 18 -33.66 12.10 6.32
C MET A 18 -32.47 11.27 6.81
N ASP A 19 -32.71 10.01 7.18
CA ASP A 19 -31.70 9.11 7.77
C ASP A 19 -30.87 8.32 6.73
N VAL A 20 -31.42 8.04 5.54
CA VAL A 20 -30.76 7.23 4.50
C VAL A 20 -31.05 7.78 3.10
N GLY A 21 -30.01 7.88 2.26
CA GLY A 21 -30.14 8.23 0.84
C GLY A 21 -29.03 7.62 -0.02
N ILE A 22 -29.38 7.07 -1.18
CA ILE A 22 -28.40 6.58 -2.18
C ILE A 22 -28.02 7.77 -3.06
N VAL A 23 -26.79 8.25 -2.91
CA VAL A 23 -26.28 9.44 -3.61
C VAL A 23 -24.97 9.14 -4.33
N ASN A 24 -24.73 9.83 -5.44
CA ASN A 24 -23.43 9.79 -6.10
C ASN A 24 -22.46 10.73 -5.36
N ALA A 25 -21.66 10.17 -4.46
CA ALA A 25 -20.73 10.94 -3.61
C ALA A 25 -19.63 11.71 -4.38
N LEU A 26 -19.46 11.43 -5.68
CA LEU A 26 -18.52 12.16 -6.55
C LEU A 26 -19.10 13.48 -7.10
N GLU A 27 -20.42 13.58 -7.18
CA GLU A 27 -21.15 14.74 -7.75
C GLU A 27 -21.74 15.65 -6.64
N MET A 28 -21.35 15.43 -5.38
CA MET A 28 -21.80 16.23 -4.25
C MET A 28 -20.78 17.31 -3.90
N ILE A 29 -21.26 18.55 -3.89
CA ILE A 29 -20.49 19.72 -3.46
C ILE A 29 -20.92 20.01 -2.01
N PRO A 30 -20.00 20.24 -1.06
CA PRO A 30 -20.37 20.68 0.28
C PRO A 30 -21.21 21.96 0.21
N TYR A 31 -22.31 22.03 0.95
CA TYR A 31 -23.25 23.17 0.91
C TYR A 31 -22.57 24.54 1.10
N HIS A 32 -21.51 24.62 1.92
CA HIS A 32 -20.75 25.85 2.18
C HIS A 32 -19.76 26.25 1.08
N GLU A 33 -19.49 25.36 0.12
CA GLU A 33 -18.61 25.61 -1.03
C GLU A 33 -19.42 26.08 -2.27
N VAL A 34 -20.74 26.10 -2.21
CA VAL A 34 -21.60 26.64 -3.28
C VAL A 34 -21.47 28.16 -3.32
N GLU A 35 -21.21 28.73 -4.51
CA GLU A 35 -21.12 30.19 -4.70
C GLU A 35 -22.39 30.89 -4.13
N PRO A 36 -22.27 31.97 -3.35
CA PRO A 36 -23.40 32.56 -2.62
C PRO A 36 -24.60 32.96 -3.48
N ASP A 37 -24.35 33.46 -4.70
CA ASP A 37 -25.38 33.84 -5.67
C ASP A 37 -26.10 32.62 -6.26
N LEU A 38 -25.37 31.52 -6.51
CA LEU A 38 -25.94 30.26 -6.98
C LEU A 38 -26.71 29.53 -5.87
N LEU A 39 -26.25 29.67 -4.62
CA LEU A 39 -26.92 29.11 -3.45
C LEU A 39 -28.31 29.71 -3.27
N GLU A 40 -28.43 31.04 -3.35
CA GLU A 40 -29.71 31.76 -3.23
C GLU A 40 -30.72 31.32 -4.31
N VAL A 41 -30.28 31.20 -5.56
CA VAL A 41 -31.14 30.74 -6.68
C VAL A 41 -31.56 29.28 -6.48
N CYS A 42 -30.66 28.41 -5.99
CA CYS A 42 -30.98 27.01 -5.71
C CYS A 42 -31.96 26.85 -4.54
N GLU A 43 -31.81 27.65 -3.48
CA GLU A 43 -32.75 27.64 -2.35
C GLU A 43 -34.14 28.15 -2.74
N ASN A 44 -34.19 29.23 -3.51
CA ASN A 44 -35.45 29.78 -4.00
C ASN A 44 -36.20 28.78 -4.88
N LEU A 45 -35.46 27.99 -5.66
CA LEU A 45 -36.00 26.91 -6.49
C LEU A 45 -36.48 25.70 -5.64
N VAL A 46 -35.67 25.21 -4.70
CA VAL A 46 -35.99 24.01 -3.90
C VAL A 46 -37.18 24.27 -2.96
N HIS A 47 -37.25 25.46 -2.34
CA HIS A 47 -38.33 25.83 -1.43
C HIS A 47 -39.50 26.55 -2.11
N ASN A 48 -39.41 26.80 -3.42
CA ASN A 48 -40.41 27.55 -4.18
C ASN A 48 -40.75 28.92 -3.52
N LYS A 49 -39.72 29.68 -3.12
CA LYS A 49 -39.88 30.94 -2.35
C LYS A 49 -40.35 32.11 -3.23
N THR A 50 -40.03 32.09 -4.53
CA THR A 50 -40.36 33.16 -5.47
C THR A 50 -41.05 32.61 -6.72
N PRO A 51 -42.05 33.31 -7.28
CA PRO A 51 -42.72 32.88 -8.51
C PRO A 51 -41.77 32.83 -9.72
N ASP A 52 -40.68 33.61 -9.69
CA ASP A 52 -39.70 33.69 -10.78
C ASP A 52 -38.48 32.76 -10.60
N ALA A 53 -38.47 31.89 -9.58
CA ALA A 53 -37.34 31.02 -9.25
C ALA A 53 -36.87 30.13 -10.42
N THR A 54 -37.82 29.69 -11.25
CA THR A 54 -37.51 28.86 -12.44
C THR A 54 -36.79 29.69 -13.51
N GLU A 55 -37.20 30.94 -13.72
CA GLU A 55 -36.61 31.84 -14.73
C GLU A 55 -35.20 32.27 -14.30
N GLN A 56 -35.03 32.65 -13.02
CA GLN A 56 -33.71 32.97 -12.44
C GLN A 56 -32.72 31.81 -12.53
N MET A 57 -33.18 30.56 -12.31
CA MET A 57 -32.33 29.38 -12.46
C MET A 57 -31.94 29.14 -13.92
N LEU A 58 -32.84 29.36 -14.87
CA LEU A 58 -32.56 29.22 -16.30
C LEU A 58 -31.54 30.27 -16.78
N GLU A 59 -31.68 31.52 -16.33
CA GLU A 59 -30.71 32.58 -16.62
C GLU A 59 -29.32 32.24 -16.06
N ARG A 60 -29.23 31.84 -14.79
CA ARG A 60 -27.94 31.47 -14.18
C ARG A 60 -27.32 30.22 -14.82
N THR A 61 -28.14 29.25 -15.21
CA THR A 61 -27.68 28.06 -15.96
C THR A 61 -27.12 28.43 -17.32
N THR A 62 -27.72 29.42 -17.99
CA THR A 62 -27.25 29.92 -19.29
C THR A 62 -25.92 30.65 -19.14
N LEU A 63 -25.78 31.50 -18.12
CA LEU A 63 -24.53 32.18 -17.77
C LEU A 63 -23.40 31.17 -17.49
N GLU A 64 -23.67 30.13 -16.71
CA GLU A 64 -22.67 29.12 -16.35
C GLU A 64 -22.29 28.22 -17.54
N LYS A 65 -23.25 27.91 -18.42
CA LYS A 65 -22.96 27.25 -19.71
C LYS A 65 -22.05 28.11 -20.58
N THR A 66 -22.31 29.42 -20.69
CA THR A 66 -21.44 30.34 -21.44
C THR A 66 -20.04 30.42 -20.83
N ARG A 67 -19.93 30.45 -19.48
CA ARG A 67 -18.64 30.41 -18.76
C ARG A 67 -17.87 29.12 -19.07
N LEU A 68 -18.52 27.96 -19.00
CA LEU A 68 -17.93 26.65 -19.30
C LEU A 68 -17.57 26.47 -20.78
N GLU A 69 -18.37 27.00 -21.70
CA GLU A 69 -18.08 26.99 -23.14
C GLU A 69 -16.90 27.90 -23.49
N ASN A 70 -16.79 29.07 -22.85
CA ASN A 70 -15.64 29.96 -23.00
C ASN A 70 -14.35 29.34 -22.45
N LEU A 71 -14.45 28.59 -21.33
CA LEU A 71 -13.35 27.82 -20.77
C LEU A 71 -12.90 26.66 -21.69
N LYS A 72 -13.85 26.00 -22.37
CA LYS A 72 -13.57 24.91 -23.33
C LYS A 72 -13.06 25.39 -24.69
N LYS A 73 -13.42 26.61 -25.12
CA LYS A 73 -12.98 27.21 -26.38
C LYS A 73 -11.68 28.04 -26.26
N GLY A 74 -11.13 28.19 -25.06
CA GLY A 74 -9.90 28.95 -24.83
C GLY A 74 -10.00 30.44 -25.14
N ILE A 75 -11.23 30.98 -25.22
CA ILE A 75 -11.46 32.42 -25.47
C ILE A 75 -11.47 33.11 -24.11
N VAL A 76 -10.32 33.70 -23.79
CA VAL A 76 -10.19 34.70 -22.73
C VAL A 76 -10.78 35.99 -23.29
N THR A 77 -11.92 36.43 -22.80
CA THR A 77 -12.39 37.80 -23.05
C THR A 77 -11.42 38.79 -22.42
N ASP A 78 -10.98 39.75 -23.23
CA ASP A 78 -9.94 40.73 -22.95
C ASP A 78 -10.03 41.34 -21.54
N GLY A 79 -8.93 41.22 -20.80
CA GLY A 79 -8.78 41.96 -19.55
C GLY A 79 -7.94 41.33 -18.44
N ALA A 80 -7.27 40.18 -18.61
CA ALA A 80 -6.23 39.72 -17.66
C ALA A 80 -5.43 38.50 -18.18
N ALA A 81 -4.69 38.65 -19.26
CA ALA A 81 -3.71 37.62 -19.66
C ALA A 81 -2.53 38.21 -20.43
N ALA A 82 -1.72 39.03 -19.77
CA ALA A 82 -0.33 39.27 -20.17
C ALA A 82 0.46 39.94 -19.03
N VAL A 83 0.52 39.30 -17.86
CA VAL A 83 1.60 39.57 -16.90
C VAL A 83 2.16 38.21 -16.49
N VAL A 84 3.28 37.88 -17.15
CA VAL A 84 4.43 37.09 -16.66
C VAL A 84 4.11 35.84 -15.82
N LYS A 85 4.56 34.67 -16.30
CA LYS A 85 4.97 33.55 -15.43
C LYS A 85 6.10 34.01 -14.50
N VAL A 86 5.77 34.81 -13.49
CA VAL A 86 6.55 34.89 -12.25
C VAL A 86 5.86 33.93 -11.31
N ASP A 87 6.65 33.08 -10.67
CA ASP A 87 6.24 32.18 -9.62
C ASP A 87 5.42 32.92 -8.54
N SER A 88 4.09 33.00 -8.69
CA SER A 88 3.20 33.70 -7.74
C SER A 88 3.25 33.12 -6.31
N TRP A 89 3.77 31.90 -6.17
CA TRP A 89 4.01 31.27 -4.87
C TRP A 89 5.26 31.82 -4.17
N ARG A 90 6.21 32.45 -4.89
CA ARG A 90 7.44 33.03 -4.32
C ARG A 90 7.19 34.31 -3.52
N ASP A 91 6.07 34.98 -3.75
CA ASP A 91 5.66 36.17 -3.00
C ASP A 91 4.98 35.84 -1.67
N LYS A 92 4.74 34.54 -1.39
CA LYS A 92 4.13 34.08 -0.13
C LYS A 92 5.16 34.03 1.00
N THR A 93 4.66 33.77 2.22
CA THR A 93 5.50 33.61 3.42
C THR A 93 6.48 32.44 3.26
N CYS A 94 7.60 32.47 3.99
CA CYS A 94 8.59 31.38 3.97
C CYS A 94 7.96 30.00 4.27
N GLN A 95 7.04 29.95 5.23
CA GLN A 95 6.26 28.77 5.57
C GLN A 95 5.47 28.22 4.38
N ASP A 96 4.71 29.09 3.69
CA ASP A 96 3.89 28.71 2.55
C ASP A 96 4.74 28.27 1.35
N ARG A 97 5.91 28.90 1.17
CA ARG A 97 6.88 28.51 0.13
C ARG A 97 7.44 27.12 0.39
N LEU A 98 7.86 26.84 1.62
CA LEU A 98 8.35 25.52 2.03
C LEU A 98 7.26 24.45 1.85
N THR A 99 6.04 24.74 2.29
CA THR A 99 4.88 23.85 2.13
C THR A 99 4.58 23.60 0.64
N HIS A 100 4.57 24.65 -0.18
CA HIS A 100 4.35 24.52 -1.62
C HIS A 100 5.46 23.73 -2.32
N ALA A 101 6.72 23.93 -1.92
CA ALA A 101 7.86 23.19 -2.45
C ALA A 101 7.79 21.71 -2.08
N LEU A 102 7.37 21.38 -0.86
CA LEU A 102 7.16 20.01 -0.40
C LEU A 102 6.05 19.32 -1.18
N ILE A 103 4.84 19.92 -1.24
CA ILE A 103 3.67 19.34 -1.94
C ILE A 103 3.97 19.09 -3.43
N ASN A 104 4.66 20.02 -4.10
CA ASN A 104 4.95 19.91 -5.53
C ASN A 104 6.26 19.19 -5.85
N GLY A 105 7.05 18.80 -4.84
CA GLY A 105 8.34 18.13 -5.03
C GLY A 105 9.42 19.00 -5.72
N ILE A 106 9.40 20.32 -5.46
CA ILE A 106 10.31 21.31 -6.07
C ILE A 106 11.60 21.41 -5.25
N THR A 107 12.75 21.14 -5.87
CA THR A 107 14.07 21.12 -5.20
C THR A 107 14.95 22.34 -5.47
N GLU A 108 14.52 23.22 -6.38
CA GLU A 108 15.36 24.30 -6.91
C GLU A 108 15.62 25.42 -5.88
N PHE A 109 14.60 25.81 -5.11
CA PHE A 109 14.68 26.93 -4.16
C PHE A 109 14.81 26.53 -2.69
N ILE A 110 14.79 25.22 -2.40
CA ILE A 110 14.70 24.72 -1.03
C ILE A 110 15.84 25.20 -0.14
N ASP A 111 17.08 25.29 -0.66
CA ASP A 111 18.25 25.71 0.12
C ASP A 111 18.10 27.17 0.60
N LYS A 112 17.50 28.03 -0.22
CA LYS A 112 17.27 29.44 0.11
C LYS A 112 16.12 29.61 1.10
N ASP A 113 15.02 28.90 0.87
CA ASP A 113 13.84 28.99 1.74
C ASP A 113 14.12 28.38 3.13
N VAL A 114 14.90 27.30 3.19
CA VAL A 114 15.33 26.69 4.46
C VAL A 114 16.30 27.61 5.21
N GLU A 115 17.21 28.30 4.52
CA GLU A 115 18.11 29.27 5.17
C GLU A 115 17.33 30.47 5.75
N GLU A 116 16.34 30.98 5.02
CA GLU A 116 15.48 32.05 5.52
C GLU A 116 14.70 31.60 6.77
N ALA A 117 14.13 30.38 6.75
CA ALA A 117 13.47 29.79 7.92
C ALA A 117 14.44 29.56 9.08
N ARG A 118 15.68 29.13 8.81
CA ARG A 118 16.73 28.92 9.82
C ARG A 118 17.15 30.22 10.51
N LEU A 119 17.24 31.31 9.76
CA LEU A 119 17.56 32.63 10.32
C LEU A 119 16.41 33.19 11.17
N ALA A 120 15.17 32.81 10.88
CA ALA A 120 13.99 33.20 11.66
C ALA A 120 13.73 32.29 12.88
N ALA A 121 14.27 31.07 12.88
CA ALA A 121 14.13 30.09 13.96
C ALA A 121 15.19 30.26 15.06
N THR A 122 14.88 29.75 16.26
CA THR A 122 15.82 29.82 17.39
C THR A 122 16.83 28.68 17.32
N LYS A 123 16.39 27.50 16.89
CA LYS A 123 17.23 26.34 16.62
C LYS A 123 16.99 25.83 15.19
N PRO A 124 18.00 25.27 14.51
CA PRO A 124 17.81 24.64 13.21
C PRO A 124 16.81 23.46 13.27
N LEU A 125 16.71 22.77 14.41
CA LEU A 125 15.72 21.70 14.62
C LEU A 125 14.28 22.22 14.54
N ASP A 126 14.01 23.44 15.00
CA ASP A 126 12.68 24.05 14.97
C ASP A 126 12.18 24.25 13.51
N VAL A 127 13.10 24.38 12.55
CA VAL A 127 12.77 24.45 11.12
C VAL A 127 12.24 23.11 10.61
N ILE A 128 12.79 22.01 11.13
CA ILE A 128 12.37 20.65 10.82
C ILE A 128 11.00 20.41 11.46
N GLU A 129 10.90 20.58 12.78
CA GLU A 129 9.68 20.31 13.56
C GLU A 129 8.52 21.28 13.27
N GLY A 130 8.82 22.49 12.78
CA GLY A 130 7.84 23.51 12.44
C GLY A 130 7.50 23.52 10.93
N PRO A 131 8.15 24.37 10.11
CA PRO A 131 7.82 24.53 8.69
C PRO A 131 7.79 23.25 7.87
N LEU A 132 8.83 22.43 7.99
CA LEU A 132 8.99 21.27 7.14
C LEU A 132 8.02 20.16 7.53
N MET A 133 7.88 19.88 8.84
CA MET A 133 6.89 18.92 9.33
C MET A 133 5.46 19.39 9.10
N SER A 134 5.16 20.69 9.22
CA SER A 134 3.84 21.23 8.85
C SER A 134 3.53 20.98 7.38
N GLY A 135 4.51 21.19 6.48
CA GLY A 135 4.34 20.87 5.06
C GLY A 135 4.18 19.37 4.82
N MET A 136 4.91 18.52 5.55
CA MET A 136 4.80 17.06 5.46
C MET A 136 3.48 16.53 6.03
N ASN A 137 2.92 17.14 7.07
CA ASN A 137 1.59 16.82 7.59
C ASN A 137 0.52 17.09 6.52
N VAL A 138 0.61 18.22 5.80
CA VAL A 138 -0.30 18.49 4.67
C VAL A 138 -0.13 17.44 3.56
N VAL A 139 1.09 17.03 3.24
CA VAL A 139 1.35 15.92 2.31
C VAL A 139 0.70 14.62 2.80
N GLY A 140 0.82 14.31 4.10
CA GLY A 140 0.20 13.16 4.75
C GLY A 140 -1.34 13.21 4.71
N ASP A 141 -1.93 14.36 5.01
CA ASP A 141 -3.38 14.58 4.96
C ASP A 141 -3.92 14.45 3.53
N LEU A 142 -3.20 15.02 2.55
CA LEU A 142 -3.57 14.88 1.14
C LEU A 142 -3.43 13.43 0.66
N PHE A 143 -2.41 12.70 1.13
CA PHE A 143 -2.23 11.29 0.83
C PHE A 143 -3.32 10.42 1.46
N GLY A 144 -3.62 10.63 2.75
CA GLY A 144 -4.70 9.95 3.46
C GLY A 144 -6.09 10.25 2.88
N ALA A 145 -6.30 11.47 2.39
CA ALA A 145 -7.53 11.86 1.68
C ALA A 145 -7.58 11.38 0.21
N GLY A 146 -6.52 10.73 -0.29
CA GLY A 146 -6.42 10.26 -1.68
C GLY A 146 -6.36 11.38 -2.72
N LYS A 147 -5.94 12.59 -2.32
CA LYS A 147 -5.68 13.76 -3.19
C LYS A 147 -4.23 13.81 -3.67
N MET A 148 -3.33 13.12 -2.98
CA MET A 148 -1.94 12.93 -3.35
C MET A 148 -1.65 11.44 -3.41
N PHE A 149 -0.71 11.03 -4.26
CA PHE A 149 -0.39 9.61 -4.48
C PHE A 149 1.05 9.30 -4.12
N LEU A 150 1.35 8.03 -3.90
CA LEU A 150 2.67 7.58 -3.45
C LEU A 150 3.84 8.11 -4.32
N PRO A 151 3.75 8.16 -5.68
CA PRO A 151 4.82 8.77 -6.49
C PRO A 151 5.11 10.24 -6.15
N GLN A 152 4.09 11.00 -5.76
CA GLN A 152 4.22 12.41 -5.38
C GLN A 152 4.76 12.54 -3.94
N VAL A 153 4.36 11.64 -3.02
CA VAL A 153 4.91 11.58 -1.66
C VAL A 153 6.42 11.32 -1.71
N ILE A 154 6.89 10.40 -2.58
CA ILE A 154 8.33 10.16 -2.75
C ILE A 154 9.06 11.40 -3.30
N LYS A 155 8.42 12.20 -4.17
CA LYS A 155 9.01 13.46 -4.63
C LYS A 155 9.10 14.50 -3.51
N SER A 156 8.10 14.55 -2.65
CA SER A 156 8.07 15.39 -1.45
C SER A 156 9.19 14.98 -0.48
N ALA A 157 9.37 13.68 -0.28
CA ALA A 157 10.47 13.09 0.49
C ALA A 157 11.85 13.60 0.07
N ARG A 158 12.06 13.71 -1.26
CA ARG A 158 13.33 14.18 -1.82
C ARG A 158 13.59 15.65 -1.47
N VAL A 159 12.54 16.48 -1.45
CA VAL A 159 12.64 17.88 -1.03
C VAL A 159 12.95 17.95 0.47
N MET A 160 12.23 17.17 1.29
CA MET A 160 12.45 17.07 2.74
C MET A 160 13.89 16.64 3.05
N LYS A 161 14.39 15.57 2.40
CA LYS A 161 15.76 15.08 2.58
C LYS A 161 16.80 16.14 2.19
N LYS A 162 16.56 16.90 1.12
CA LYS A 162 17.45 17.99 0.71
C LYS A 162 17.44 19.14 1.75
N ALA A 163 16.28 19.50 2.27
CA ALA A 163 16.13 20.51 3.32
C ALA A 163 16.86 20.12 4.62
N VAL A 164 16.67 18.88 5.10
CA VAL A 164 17.35 18.36 6.29
C VAL A 164 18.87 18.29 6.06
N ALA A 165 19.31 17.84 4.87
CA ALA A 165 20.73 17.81 4.53
C ALA A 165 21.39 19.21 4.57
N TYR A 166 20.63 20.25 4.24
CA TYR A 166 21.09 21.63 4.37
C TYR A 166 21.24 22.07 5.84
N LEU A 167 20.34 21.62 6.73
CA LEU A 167 20.35 21.98 8.15
C LEU A 167 21.37 21.18 8.99
N LEU A 168 21.77 19.97 8.54
CA LEU A 168 22.70 19.08 9.25
C LEU A 168 23.97 19.79 9.76
N PRO A 169 24.73 20.56 8.94
CA PRO A 169 25.94 21.23 9.42
C PRO A 169 25.68 22.23 10.55
N PHE A 170 24.50 22.87 10.55
CA PHE A 170 24.11 23.84 11.58
C PHE A 170 23.70 23.14 12.88
N MET A 171 22.97 22.03 12.78
CA MET A 171 22.61 21.19 13.93
C MET A 171 23.85 20.58 14.59
N GLU A 172 24.78 20.06 13.79
CA GLU A 172 26.06 19.53 14.30
C GLU A 172 26.88 20.63 15.00
N LYS A 173 26.87 21.86 14.48
CA LYS A 173 27.56 22.98 15.10
C LYS A 173 26.94 23.36 16.45
N GLU A 174 25.61 23.49 16.53
CA GLU A 174 24.91 23.79 17.79
C GLU A 174 25.13 22.66 18.82
N LYS A 175 25.04 21.40 18.39
CA LYS A 175 25.29 20.24 19.24
C LYS A 175 26.73 20.26 19.77
N ARG A 176 27.70 20.59 18.92
CA ARG A 176 29.11 20.75 19.29
C ARG A 176 29.30 21.82 20.36
N GLU A 177 28.69 22.98 20.17
CA GLU A 177 28.72 24.10 21.13
C GLU A 177 28.06 23.72 22.47
N LYS A 178 26.96 22.97 22.43
CA LYS A 178 26.28 22.45 23.63
C LYS A 178 27.11 21.39 24.36
N MET A 179 27.75 20.46 23.64
CA MET A 179 28.66 19.47 24.22
C MET A 179 29.88 20.12 24.88
N LEU A 180 30.47 21.12 24.23
CA LEU A 180 31.54 21.95 24.79
C LEU A 180 31.10 22.67 26.08
N ALA A 181 29.87 23.22 26.11
CA ALA A 181 29.32 23.88 27.30
C ALA A 181 28.99 22.90 28.45
N GLU A 182 28.63 21.66 28.12
CA GLU A 182 28.38 20.57 29.09
C GLU A 182 29.66 19.82 29.51
N GLY A 183 30.83 20.21 28.99
CA GLY A 183 32.12 19.57 29.29
C GLY A 183 32.31 18.18 28.67
N LYS A 184 31.51 17.84 27.65
CA LYS A 184 31.59 16.57 26.89
C LYS A 184 32.46 16.76 25.66
N ASP A 185 33.18 15.71 25.25
CA ASP A 185 34.05 15.75 24.08
C ASP A 185 33.23 15.86 22.78
N PRO A 186 33.36 16.95 22.01
CA PRO A 186 32.62 17.17 20.76
C PRO A 186 33.02 16.25 19.60
N ASP A 187 34.17 15.59 19.67
CA ASP A 187 34.69 14.72 18.59
C ASP A 187 34.31 13.24 18.77
N LEU A 188 33.61 12.90 19.86
CA LEU A 188 32.91 11.62 19.99
C LEU A 188 31.63 11.64 19.14
N VAL A 189 31.77 11.20 17.88
CA VAL A 189 30.63 10.93 17.00
C VAL A 189 29.90 9.71 17.53
N ASP A 190 28.77 9.92 18.23
CA ASP A 190 27.82 8.85 18.46
C ASP A 190 27.11 8.55 17.14
N GLU A 191 27.49 7.46 16.47
CA GLU A 191 26.83 7.00 15.24
C GLU A 191 25.33 6.70 15.45
N ASN A 192 24.90 6.55 16.69
CA ASN A 192 23.50 6.34 17.08
C ASN A 192 22.81 7.62 17.56
N ASP A 193 23.37 8.81 17.30
CA ASP A 193 22.69 10.06 17.63
C ASP A 193 21.39 10.23 16.83
N THR A 194 20.28 10.08 17.51
CA THR A 194 18.92 10.16 16.96
C THR A 194 18.20 11.44 17.39
N SER A 195 18.89 12.39 18.04
CA SER A 195 18.27 13.59 18.62
C SER A 195 17.55 14.50 17.63
N ASN A 196 17.82 14.35 16.33
CA ASN A 196 17.21 15.14 15.26
C ASN A 196 15.93 14.51 14.68
N PHE A 197 15.54 13.31 15.15
CA PHE A 197 14.41 12.55 14.63
C PHE A 197 13.28 12.48 15.66
N ALA A 198 12.03 12.43 15.17
CA ALA A 198 10.84 12.29 16.02
C ALA A 198 10.74 10.90 16.70
N GLY A 199 11.50 9.92 16.20
CA GLY A 199 11.58 8.57 16.73
C GLY A 199 12.39 7.66 15.81
N THR A 200 12.67 6.47 16.30
CA THR A 200 13.48 5.45 15.63
C THR A 200 12.66 4.20 15.32
N PHE A 201 12.81 3.70 14.10
CA PHE A 201 12.03 2.58 13.59
C PHE A 201 12.95 1.54 12.96
N LEU A 202 12.94 0.31 13.48
CA LEU A 202 13.64 -0.80 12.85
C LEU A 202 12.66 -1.57 11.96
N ILE A 203 13.02 -1.81 10.70
CA ILE A 203 12.19 -2.60 9.79
C ILE A 203 13.00 -3.74 9.16
N ALA A 204 12.39 -4.92 9.06
CA ALA A 204 13.01 -6.09 8.45
C ALA A 204 11.98 -6.97 7.74
N THR A 205 12.38 -7.58 6.62
CA THR A 205 11.64 -8.72 6.06
C THR A 205 12.13 -9.99 6.77
N VAL A 206 11.17 -10.75 7.30
CA VAL A 206 11.46 -11.89 8.18
C VAL A 206 12.23 -13.01 7.47
N LYS A 207 12.79 -13.92 8.27
CA LYS A 207 13.58 -15.06 7.81
C LYS A 207 12.83 -15.87 6.74
N GLY A 208 13.56 -16.27 5.69
CA GLY A 208 13.00 -17.08 4.60
C GLY A 208 12.17 -16.29 3.59
N ASP A 209 12.01 -14.99 3.77
CA ASP A 209 11.27 -14.12 2.86
C ASP A 209 12.19 -13.07 2.23
N VAL A 210 12.07 -12.90 0.92
CA VAL A 210 12.93 -12.04 0.09
C VAL A 210 12.22 -10.78 -0.40
N HIS A 211 10.92 -10.66 -0.17
CA HIS A 211 10.12 -9.60 -0.77
C HIS A 211 10.18 -8.33 0.09
N ASP A 212 10.54 -7.20 -0.52
CA ASP A 212 10.84 -5.96 0.20
C ASP A 212 10.23 -4.69 -0.40
N ILE A 213 9.49 -4.78 -1.52
CA ILE A 213 8.89 -3.59 -2.16
C ILE A 213 8.02 -2.81 -1.17
N GLY A 214 7.09 -3.50 -0.49
CA GLY A 214 6.24 -2.87 0.53
C GLY A 214 7.02 -2.32 1.73
N LYS A 215 8.02 -3.07 2.21
CA LYS A 215 8.94 -2.63 3.29
C LYS A 215 9.64 -1.33 2.91
N ASN A 216 10.19 -1.26 1.70
CA ASN A 216 10.93 -0.09 1.22
C ASN A 216 10.01 1.13 1.10
N ILE A 217 8.76 0.93 0.67
CA ILE A 217 7.75 2.00 0.65
C ILE A 217 7.49 2.52 2.07
N VAL A 218 7.26 1.65 3.05
CA VAL A 218 7.07 2.05 4.46
C VAL A 218 8.29 2.80 4.99
N ALA A 219 9.50 2.29 4.72
CA ALA A 219 10.73 2.94 5.16
C ALA A 219 10.90 4.35 4.58
N VAL A 220 10.59 4.54 3.29
CA VAL A 220 10.61 5.86 2.66
C VAL A 220 9.55 6.75 3.28
N VAL A 221 8.31 6.29 3.41
CA VAL A 221 7.19 7.09 3.95
C VAL A 221 7.45 7.52 5.40
N LEU A 222 7.96 6.63 6.26
CA LEU A 222 8.36 7.01 7.63
C LEU A 222 9.54 7.99 7.62
N GLY A 223 10.54 7.78 6.76
CA GLY A 223 11.64 8.73 6.58
C GLY A 223 11.19 10.11 6.10
N CYS A 224 10.07 10.21 5.37
CA CYS A 224 9.47 11.50 5.00
C CYS A 224 8.90 12.25 6.21
N ASN A 225 8.50 11.54 7.25
CA ASN A 225 7.85 12.08 8.44
C ASN A 225 8.83 12.22 9.62
N ASN A 226 10.11 12.47 9.30
CA ASN A 226 11.18 12.71 10.25
C ASN A 226 11.46 11.56 11.24
N TYR A 227 11.18 10.31 10.84
CA TYR A 227 11.61 9.12 11.59
C TYR A 227 12.96 8.59 11.09
N LYS A 228 13.80 8.14 12.01
CA LYS A 228 15.03 7.41 11.67
C LYS A 228 14.68 5.95 11.41
N VAL A 229 14.74 5.53 10.15
CA VAL A 229 14.46 4.13 9.78
C VAL A 229 15.75 3.33 9.62
N TYR A 230 15.85 2.22 10.36
CA TYR A 230 16.90 1.22 10.24
C TYR A 230 16.36 0.00 9.50
N ASP A 231 16.73 -0.15 8.23
CA ASP A 231 16.31 -1.28 7.40
C ASP A 231 17.37 -2.39 7.44
N LEU A 232 17.01 -3.54 8.01
CA LEU A 232 17.92 -4.70 8.10
C LEU A 232 17.95 -5.55 6.82
N GLY A 233 17.13 -5.22 5.83
CA GLY A 233 17.02 -5.94 4.56
C GLY A 233 16.06 -7.12 4.64
N VAL A 234 16.41 -8.20 3.94
CA VAL A 234 15.58 -9.39 3.74
C VAL A 234 16.19 -10.65 4.33
N MET A 235 15.35 -11.68 4.52
CA MET A 235 15.73 -12.95 5.14
C MET A 235 16.41 -12.79 6.51
N VAL A 236 15.97 -11.80 7.30
CA VAL A 236 16.64 -11.45 8.56
C VAL A 236 16.19 -12.42 9.67
N SER A 237 17.15 -13.01 10.39
CA SER A 237 16.84 -13.91 11.51
C SER A 237 16.23 -13.16 12.69
N CYS A 238 15.39 -13.85 13.47
CA CYS A 238 14.81 -13.32 14.70
C CYS A 238 15.90 -12.75 15.63
N GLU A 239 16.99 -13.49 15.87
CA GLU A 239 18.08 -13.04 16.74
C GLU A 239 18.65 -11.70 16.30
N LYS A 240 18.97 -11.57 15.00
CA LYS A 240 19.54 -10.33 14.45
C LYS A 240 18.57 -9.15 14.58
N ILE A 241 17.27 -9.36 14.35
CA ILE A 241 16.26 -8.30 14.53
C ILE A 241 16.27 -7.79 15.98
N LEU A 242 16.25 -8.70 16.95
CA LEU A 242 16.15 -8.34 18.36
C LEU A 242 17.47 -7.77 18.92
N ASP A 243 18.61 -8.30 18.46
CA ASP A 243 19.94 -7.83 18.86
C ASP A 243 20.19 -6.42 18.32
N GLU A 244 19.88 -6.17 17.05
CA GLU A 244 20.01 -4.85 16.44
C GLU A 244 19.02 -3.84 17.03
N ALA A 245 17.78 -4.26 17.32
CA ALA A 245 16.81 -3.40 17.98
C ALA A 245 17.29 -2.91 19.36
N LYS A 246 17.92 -3.80 20.13
CA LYS A 246 18.54 -3.44 21.43
C LYS A 246 19.79 -2.58 21.24
N ARG A 247 20.67 -2.96 20.30
CA ARG A 247 21.94 -2.24 20.03
C ARG A 247 21.70 -0.80 19.58
N LEU A 248 20.69 -0.59 18.74
CA LEU A 248 20.31 0.70 18.19
C LEU A 248 19.33 1.47 19.09
N ASN A 249 18.86 0.85 20.18
CA ASN A 249 17.86 1.40 21.09
C ASN A 249 16.63 1.97 20.36
N VAL A 250 16.02 1.14 19.51
CA VAL A 250 14.90 1.60 18.67
C VAL A 250 13.60 1.70 19.46
N ASP A 251 12.74 2.63 19.05
CA ASP A 251 11.44 2.85 19.69
C ASP A 251 10.41 1.82 19.20
N ILE A 252 10.42 1.50 17.90
CA ILE A 252 9.43 0.59 17.28
C ILE A 252 10.14 -0.44 16.36
N ILE A 253 9.61 -1.66 16.34
CA ILE A 253 10.04 -2.73 15.43
C ILE A 253 8.92 -3.06 14.45
N GLY A 254 9.22 -3.08 13.16
CA GLY A 254 8.32 -3.48 12.07
C GLY A 254 8.79 -4.75 11.37
N LEU A 255 7.88 -5.70 11.17
CA LEU A 255 8.10 -6.94 10.44
C LEU A 255 7.31 -6.95 9.12
N SER A 256 7.98 -7.36 8.05
CA SER A 256 7.39 -7.54 6.73
C SER A 256 7.40 -9.00 6.28
N GLY A 257 6.32 -9.46 5.64
CA GLY A 257 6.23 -10.81 5.05
C GLY A 257 5.21 -10.91 3.92
N LEU A 258 5.53 -11.69 2.88
CA LEU A 258 4.71 -11.95 1.70
C LEU A 258 4.25 -13.40 1.59
N ILE A 259 4.98 -14.37 2.16
CA ILE A 259 4.64 -15.80 2.04
C ILE A 259 4.06 -16.35 3.35
N THR A 260 3.35 -17.48 3.29
CA THR A 260 2.70 -18.08 4.47
C THR A 260 3.70 -18.47 5.58
N PRO A 261 4.88 -19.05 5.29
CA PRO A 261 5.88 -19.34 6.33
C PRO A 261 6.35 -18.10 7.11
N SER A 262 6.28 -16.92 6.50
CA SER A 262 6.65 -15.64 7.14
C SER A 262 5.78 -15.32 8.34
N LEU A 263 4.52 -15.79 8.35
CA LEU A 263 3.60 -15.60 9.47
C LEU A 263 4.08 -16.32 10.73
N ASP A 264 4.60 -17.54 10.59
CA ASP A 264 5.14 -18.30 11.72
C ASP A 264 6.43 -17.67 12.27
N GLU A 265 7.26 -17.09 11.39
CA GLU A 265 8.44 -16.33 11.81
C GLU A 265 8.05 -15.07 12.59
N MET A 266 6.98 -14.35 12.20
CA MET A 266 6.47 -13.21 12.98
C MET A 266 5.97 -13.62 14.37
N VAL A 267 5.27 -14.75 14.48
CA VAL A 267 4.87 -15.32 15.77
C VAL A 267 6.10 -15.67 16.62
N THR A 268 7.14 -16.23 16.00
CA THR A 268 8.40 -16.57 16.67
C THR A 268 9.11 -15.32 17.20
N VAL A 269 9.17 -14.24 16.40
CA VAL A 269 9.74 -12.97 16.84
C VAL A 269 8.98 -12.42 18.04
N ALA A 270 7.65 -12.39 18.02
CA ALA A 270 6.85 -11.94 19.16
C ALA A 270 7.11 -12.76 20.44
N LYS A 271 7.18 -14.10 20.33
CA LYS A 271 7.53 -14.97 21.46
C LYS A 271 8.92 -14.67 22.02
N GLU A 272 9.90 -14.46 21.16
CA GLU A 272 11.27 -14.15 21.60
C GLU A 272 11.40 -12.74 22.18
N MET A 273 10.62 -11.77 21.70
CA MET A 273 10.50 -10.44 22.32
C MET A 273 9.99 -10.54 23.76
N ALA A 274 8.96 -11.35 24.00
CA ALA A 274 8.43 -11.61 25.34
C ALA A 274 9.49 -12.25 26.25
N LYS A 275 10.18 -13.30 25.78
CA LYS A 275 11.27 -13.94 26.55
C LYS A 275 12.41 -12.99 26.90
N ARG A 276 12.68 -12.01 26.03
CA ARG A 276 13.75 -11.01 26.20
C ARG A 276 13.30 -9.75 26.92
N ASN A 277 12.06 -9.73 27.45
CA ASN A 277 11.43 -8.59 28.13
C ASN A 277 11.58 -7.28 27.33
N MET A 278 11.35 -7.35 26.02
CA MET A 278 11.38 -6.17 25.17
C MET A 278 10.11 -5.34 25.39
N THR A 279 10.21 -4.02 25.22
CA THR A 279 9.14 -3.06 25.52
C THR A 279 8.74 -2.24 24.29
N GLN A 280 9.40 -2.47 23.16
CA GLN A 280 9.09 -1.82 21.89
C GLN A 280 7.75 -2.35 21.33
N PRO A 281 6.84 -1.47 20.85
CA PRO A 281 5.72 -1.88 20.03
C PRO A 281 6.17 -2.66 18.79
N LEU A 282 5.37 -3.67 18.41
CA LEU A 282 5.63 -4.54 17.26
C LEU A 282 4.61 -4.29 16.16
N LEU A 283 5.05 -3.80 15.02
CA LEU A 283 4.21 -3.60 13.84
C LEU A 283 4.34 -4.77 12.87
N ILE A 284 3.20 -5.29 12.43
CA ILE A 284 3.10 -6.43 11.50
C ILE A 284 2.50 -5.93 10.19
N GLY A 285 3.15 -6.22 9.07
CA GLY A 285 2.63 -5.87 7.74
C GLY A 285 3.15 -6.79 6.63
N GLY A 286 2.57 -6.62 5.44
CA GLY A 286 2.90 -7.40 4.24
C GLY A 286 1.69 -8.14 3.66
N ALA A 287 1.84 -8.78 2.50
CA ALA A 287 0.67 -9.26 1.74
C ALA A 287 -0.04 -10.46 2.39
N THR A 288 0.68 -11.32 3.09
CA THR A 288 0.09 -12.47 3.81
C THR A 288 -0.40 -12.10 5.20
N THR A 289 -0.04 -10.93 5.72
CA THR A 289 -0.48 -10.51 7.04
C THR A 289 -1.94 -10.04 6.98
N SER A 290 -2.64 -10.23 8.08
CA SER A 290 -3.98 -9.69 8.26
C SER A 290 -4.18 -9.26 9.69
N LYS A 291 -5.14 -8.37 9.90
CA LYS A 291 -5.59 -7.97 11.23
C LYS A 291 -6.02 -9.20 12.05
N MET A 292 -6.75 -10.11 11.40
CA MET A 292 -7.22 -11.34 12.02
C MET A 292 -6.08 -12.27 12.44
N HIS A 293 -5.12 -12.55 11.55
CA HIS A 293 -3.97 -13.37 11.90
C HIS A 293 -3.17 -12.76 13.06
N THR A 294 -2.98 -11.43 13.02
CA THR A 294 -2.23 -10.71 14.06
C THR A 294 -2.94 -10.83 15.41
N ALA A 295 -4.24 -10.57 15.47
CA ALA A 295 -5.05 -10.68 16.69
C ALA A 295 -5.06 -12.09 17.29
N VAL A 296 -5.18 -13.13 16.46
CA VAL A 296 -5.34 -14.52 16.94
C VAL A 296 -4.02 -15.24 17.21
N LYS A 297 -2.96 -14.96 16.45
CA LYS A 297 -1.71 -15.75 16.49
C LYS A 297 -0.49 -14.98 17.01
N VAL A 298 -0.39 -13.68 16.71
CA VAL A 298 0.81 -12.89 17.05
C VAL A 298 0.62 -12.12 18.36
N ALA A 299 -0.46 -11.35 18.48
CA ALA A 299 -0.74 -10.52 19.64
C ALA A 299 -0.75 -11.29 20.97
N PRO A 300 -1.32 -12.51 21.08
CA PRO A 300 -1.32 -13.26 22.34
C PRO A 300 0.09 -13.65 22.85
N MET A 301 1.12 -13.56 22.01
CA MET A 301 2.48 -13.94 22.37
C MET A 301 3.26 -12.81 23.06
N PHE A 302 2.85 -11.55 22.88
CA PHE A 302 3.64 -10.39 23.30
C PHE A 302 2.83 -9.13 23.63
N SER A 303 1.65 -8.95 23.04
CA SER A 303 0.91 -7.68 23.09
C SER A 303 0.44 -7.36 24.50
N THR A 304 0.77 -6.16 24.98
CA THR A 304 0.26 -5.58 26.24
C THR A 304 -0.10 -4.11 26.03
N ALA A 305 -0.68 -3.46 27.05
CA ALA A 305 -0.94 -2.02 27.02
C ALA A 305 0.34 -1.17 26.90
N GLU A 306 1.49 -1.68 27.35
CA GLU A 306 2.76 -0.95 27.28
C GLU A 306 3.48 -1.17 25.94
N HIS A 307 3.40 -2.40 25.41
CA HIS A 307 4.07 -2.84 24.19
C HIS A 307 3.10 -3.60 23.27
N PRO A 308 2.28 -2.88 22.49
CA PRO A 308 1.23 -3.47 21.65
C PRO A 308 1.82 -4.13 20.40
N VAL A 309 1.13 -5.17 19.91
CA VAL A 309 1.33 -5.73 18.58
C VAL A 309 0.24 -5.19 17.66
N ILE A 310 0.59 -4.49 16.59
CA ILE A 310 -0.38 -3.82 15.70
C ILE A 310 -0.16 -4.22 14.24
N HIS A 311 -1.21 -4.70 13.60
CA HIS A 311 -1.26 -4.89 12.16
C HIS A 311 -1.46 -3.56 11.43
N VAL A 312 -0.56 -3.24 10.50
CA VAL A 312 -0.65 -2.05 9.65
C VAL A 312 -0.91 -2.49 8.21
N LEU A 313 -2.02 -2.00 7.64
CA LEU A 313 -2.50 -2.44 6.33
C LEU A 313 -1.60 -1.99 5.17
N ASP A 314 -1.16 -0.72 5.20
CA ASP A 314 -0.42 -0.09 4.11
C ASP A 314 0.52 1.00 4.65
N ALA A 315 1.37 1.52 3.77
CA ALA A 315 2.36 2.52 4.16
C ALA A 315 1.71 3.86 4.57
N SER A 316 0.57 4.23 3.99
CA SER A 316 -0.14 5.46 4.34
C SER A 316 -0.54 5.51 5.81
N ARG A 317 -0.99 4.37 6.35
CA ARG A 317 -1.41 4.26 7.74
C ARG A 317 -0.24 4.12 8.71
N SER A 318 0.93 3.69 8.24
CA SER A 318 2.11 3.49 9.10
C SER A 318 2.51 4.75 9.85
N VAL A 319 2.41 5.92 9.22
CA VAL A 319 2.76 7.22 9.83
C VAL A 319 1.84 7.54 11.00
N THR A 320 0.52 7.40 10.81
CA THR A 320 -0.48 7.67 11.84
C THR A 320 -0.31 6.73 13.02
N VAL A 321 -0.08 5.43 12.75
CA VAL A 321 0.13 4.42 13.82
C VAL A 321 1.38 4.74 14.63
N VAL A 322 2.52 5.00 13.97
CA VAL A 322 3.79 5.32 14.64
C VAL A 322 3.67 6.63 15.42
N SER A 323 3.05 7.66 14.84
CA SER A 323 2.78 8.94 15.52
C SER A 323 1.94 8.75 16.79
N ASN A 324 0.85 7.99 16.71
CA ASN A 324 0.00 7.72 17.89
C ASN A 324 0.73 6.93 18.98
N LEU A 325 1.64 6.03 18.60
CA LEU A 325 2.43 5.23 19.56
C LEU A 325 3.52 6.02 20.28
N LEU A 326 4.02 7.10 19.67
CA LEU A 326 5.08 7.94 20.24
C LEU A 326 4.55 9.19 20.95
N ASN A 327 3.30 9.58 20.68
CA ASN A 327 2.65 10.75 21.28
C ASN A 327 1.92 10.44 22.60
N GLN A 328 1.44 11.51 23.27
CA GLN A 328 0.74 11.43 24.55
C GLN A 328 -0.58 10.65 24.50
N ASN A 329 -1.19 10.49 23.32
CA ASN A 329 -2.44 9.75 23.11
C ASN A 329 -2.23 8.22 22.95
N LYS A 330 -1.04 7.70 23.29
CA LYS A 330 -0.70 6.28 23.18
C LYS A 330 -1.70 5.37 23.90
N GLN A 331 -2.08 5.70 25.13
CA GLN A 331 -2.92 4.80 25.96
C GLN A 331 -4.29 4.54 25.33
N GLU A 332 -5.05 5.59 25.01
CA GLU A 332 -6.38 5.48 24.40
C GLU A 332 -6.33 4.71 23.08
N TYR A 333 -5.34 4.99 22.24
CA TYR A 333 -5.16 4.28 20.98
C TYR A 333 -4.87 2.79 21.19
N VAL A 334 -3.97 2.45 22.12
CA VAL A 334 -3.61 1.07 22.40
C VAL A 334 -4.77 0.30 23.02
N GLU A 335 -5.51 0.89 23.94
CA GLU A 335 -6.70 0.28 24.55
C GLU A 335 -7.73 -0.07 23.47
N SER A 336 -8.04 0.86 22.56
CA SER A 336 -8.99 0.59 21.47
C SER A 336 -8.56 -0.56 20.55
N VAL A 337 -7.25 -0.68 20.26
CA VAL A 337 -6.72 -1.76 19.42
C VAL A 337 -6.77 -3.11 20.15
N LEU A 338 -6.49 -3.13 21.45
CA LEU A 338 -6.55 -4.35 22.25
C LEU A 338 -7.98 -4.86 22.40
N GLU A 339 -8.95 -3.98 22.64
CA GLU A 339 -10.37 -4.33 22.68
C GLU A 339 -10.83 -4.92 21.35
N GLU A 340 -10.49 -4.27 20.24
CA GLU A 340 -10.83 -4.78 18.91
C GLU A 340 -10.20 -6.15 18.64
N TYR A 341 -8.95 -6.38 19.05
CA TYR A 341 -8.29 -7.66 18.85
C TYR A 341 -8.89 -8.78 19.71
N GLU A 342 -9.37 -8.43 20.90
CA GLU A 342 -10.07 -9.37 21.76
C GLU A 342 -11.39 -9.80 21.14
N GLU A 343 -12.23 -8.83 20.72
CA GLU A 343 -13.51 -9.11 20.04
C GLU A 343 -13.31 -9.98 18.81
N MET A 344 -12.38 -9.60 17.93
CA MET A 344 -12.08 -10.39 16.72
C MET A 344 -11.62 -11.82 17.06
N ARG A 345 -10.86 -11.99 18.14
CA ARG A 345 -10.34 -13.29 18.57
C ARG A 345 -11.46 -14.17 19.11
N GLU A 346 -12.34 -13.62 19.95
CA GLU A 346 -13.51 -14.33 20.47
C GLU A 346 -14.41 -14.82 19.32
N ASP A 347 -14.74 -13.93 18.38
CA ASP A 347 -15.53 -14.25 17.20
C ASP A 347 -14.89 -15.35 16.34
N TYR A 348 -13.59 -15.27 16.12
CA TYR A 348 -12.86 -16.27 15.34
C TYR A 348 -12.89 -17.64 16.02
N LEU A 349 -12.66 -17.69 17.33
CA LEU A 349 -12.64 -18.93 18.11
C LEU A 349 -14.04 -19.56 18.17
N ALA A 350 -15.08 -18.77 18.39
CA ALA A 350 -16.47 -19.23 18.33
C ALA A 350 -16.83 -19.76 16.92
N GLY A 351 -16.32 -19.13 15.87
CA GLY A 351 -16.49 -19.59 14.49
C GLY A 351 -15.80 -20.93 14.18
N LEU A 352 -14.72 -21.28 14.87
CA LEU A 352 -14.03 -22.57 14.68
C LEU A 352 -14.86 -23.76 15.17
N GLU A 353 -15.66 -23.58 16.24
CA GLU A 353 -16.51 -24.64 16.78
C GLU A 353 -17.56 -25.12 15.76
N ASN A 354 -17.99 -24.22 14.88
CA ASN A 354 -18.98 -24.51 13.84
C ASN A 354 -18.37 -25.10 12.56
N ARG A 355 -17.04 -25.17 12.43
CA ARG A 355 -16.39 -25.72 11.23
C ARG A 355 -16.33 -27.25 11.30
N VAL A 356 -17.23 -27.89 10.57
CA VAL A 356 -17.21 -29.33 10.37
C VAL A 356 -16.28 -29.67 9.20
N PHE A 357 -15.35 -30.60 9.44
CA PHE A 357 -14.48 -31.14 8.41
C PHE A 357 -14.84 -32.60 8.15
N LEU A 358 -14.99 -32.94 6.88
CA LEU A 358 -15.13 -34.33 6.47
C LEU A 358 -13.82 -35.09 6.69
N THR A 359 -13.93 -36.39 6.96
CA THR A 359 -12.77 -37.27 6.89
C THR A 359 -12.22 -37.30 5.47
N MET A 360 -10.93 -37.62 5.34
CA MET A 360 -10.29 -37.69 4.03
C MET A 360 -10.99 -38.69 3.10
N ALA A 361 -11.45 -39.82 3.63
CA ALA A 361 -12.16 -40.83 2.86
C ALA A 361 -13.52 -40.33 2.35
N GLU A 362 -14.28 -39.59 3.17
CA GLU A 362 -15.55 -38.99 2.77
C GLU A 362 -15.37 -37.92 1.71
N ALA A 363 -14.42 -37.00 1.90
CA ALA A 363 -14.09 -35.98 0.90
C ALA A 363 -13.65 -36.63 -0.43
N ALA A 364 -12.80 -37.66 -0.36
CA ALA A 364 -12.32 -38.40 -1.53
C ALA A 364 -13.44 -39.18 -2.25
N SER A 365 -14.48 -39.63 -1.55
CA SER A 365 -15.65 -40.26 -2.17
C SER A 365 -16.50 -39.26 -2.96
N LYS A 366 -16.46 -37.98 -2.58
CA LYS A 366 -17.15 -36.85 -3.21
C LYS A 366 -16.22 -36.03 -4.11
N ARG A 367 -15.16 -36.64 -4.64
CA ARG A 367 -14.22 -35.99 -5.56
C ARG A 367 -14.86 -35.59 -6.89
N LEU A 368 -14.19 -34.71 -7.63
CA LEU A 368 -14.53 -34.48 -9.03
C LEU A 368 -14.22 -35.75 -9.84
N GLN A 369 -15.22 -36.26 -10.56
CA GLN A 369 -15.04 -37.41 -11.45
C GLN A 369 -14.97 -36.91 -12.89
N ILE A 370 -13.78 -37.00 -13.48
CA ILE A 370 -13.55 -36.71 -14.89
C ILE A 370 -13.53 -38.05 -15.64
N ASP A 371 -14.38 -38.19 -16.65
CA ASP A 371 -14.31 -39.32 -17.57
C ASP A 371 -13.19 -39.08 -18.59
N PHE A 372 -11.99 -39.58 -18.26
CA PHE A 372 -10.82 -39.47 -19.13
C PHE A 372 -10.93 -40.32 -20.40
N VAL A 373 -11.91 -41.21 -20.53
CA VAL A 373 -12.17 -41.93 -21.80
C VAL A 373 -12.99 -41.04 -22.73
N ALA A 374 -14.05 -40.40 -22.21
CA ALA A 374 -14.86 -39.46 -22.96
C ALA A 374 -14.13 -38.13 -23.25
N SER A 375 -13.25 -37.70 -22.34
CA SER A 375 -12.44 -36.50 -22.45
C SER A 375 -10.97 -36.83 -22.19
N PRO A 376 -10.27 -37.42 -23.18
CA PRO A 376 -8.88 -37.82 -23.00
C PRO A 376 -7.97 -36.61 -22.81
N PRO A 377 -6.88 -36.76 -22.03
CA PRO A 377 -5.87 -35.73 -21.92
C PRO A 377 -5.30 -35.32 -23.28
N PRO A 378 -4.73 -34.11 -23.39
CA PRO A 378 -4.06 -33.68 -24.61
C PRO A 378 -2.98 -34.67 -25.07
N ALA A 379 -2.76 -34.72 -26.38
CA ALA A 379 -1.65 -35.49 -26.94
C ALA A 379 -0.31 -35.06 -26.33
N GLN A 380 0.67 -35.96 -26.40
CA GLN A 380 2.01 -35.75 -25.85
C GLN A 380 2.58 -34.36 -26.24
N PRO A 381 3.13 -33.60 -25.28
CA PRO A 381 3.79 -32.34 -25.55
C PRO A 381 4.89 -32.49 -26.61
N LYS A 382 5.01 -31.50 -27.50
CA LYS A 382 6.03 -31.51 -28.58
C LYS A 382 7.46 -31.62 -28.06
N GLN A 383 7.70 -31.15 -26.84
CA GLN A 383 8.99 -31.19 -26.18
C GLN A 383 8.78 -31.69 -24.75
N MET A 384 9.38 -32.83 -24.46
CA MET A 384 9.43 -33.45 -23.13
C MET A 384 10.73 -33.06 -22.41
N GLY A 385 10.70 -33.13 -21.08
CA GLY A 385 11.83 -32.77 -20.22
C GLY A 385 11.98 -31.27 -20.02
N ALA A 386 12.94 -30.91 -19.17
CA ALA A 386 13.23 -29.52 -18.82
C ALA A 386 14.06 -28.82 -19.92
N HIS A 387 13.67 -27.59 -20.25
CA HIS A 387 14.43 -26.72 -21.11
C HIS A 387 14.50 -25.30 -20.55
N VAL A 388 15.69 -24.71 -20.64
CA VAL A 388 15.94 -23.33 -20.23
C VAL A 388 15.46 -22.40 -21.33
N VAL A 389 14.64 -21.44 -20.95
CA VAL A 389 14.14 -20.37 -21.82
C VAL A 389 14.84 -19.08 -21.40
N THR A 390 15.56 -18.46 -22.31
CA THR A 390 16.12 -17.11 -22.11
C THR A 390 15.39 -16.16 -23.01
N LYS A 391 14.90 -15.05 -22.45
CA LYS A 391 14.16 -14.02 -23.17
C LYS A 391 14.78 -12.66 -22.92
N SER A 392 14.65 -11.78 -23.91
CA SER A 392 14.96 -10.37 -23.71
C SER A 392 13.74 -9.67 -23.12
N ILE A 393 13.93 -8.45 -22.60
CA ILE A 393 12.81 -7.71 -21.98
C ILE A 393 11.71 -7.39 -23.00
N GLU A 394 12.10 -7.17 -24.26
CA GLU A 394 11.20 -6.87 -25.39
C GLU A 394 10.18 -7.97 -25.64
N ASP A 395 10.56 -9.24 -25.44
CA ASP A 395 9.68 -10.38 -25.62
C ASP A 395 8.55 -10.43 -24.56
N VAL A 396 8.76 -9.81 -23.41
CA VAL A 396 7.88 -9.92 -22.24
C VAL A 396 7.03 -8.67 -22.03
N ILE A 397 7.45 -7.51 -22.52
CA ILE A 397 6.68 -6.24 -22.42
C ILE A 397 5.20 -6.39 -22.81
N PRO A 398 4.83 -7.09 -23.91
CA PRO A 398 3.43 -7.27 -24.29
C PRO A 398 2.59 -8.08 -23.28
N PHE A 399 3.25 -8.84 -22.41
CA PHE A 399 2.62 -9.71 -21.40
C PHE A 399 2.56 -9.08 -20.01
N ILE A 400 3.06 -7.85 -19.84
CA ILE A 400 2.99 -7.13 -18.56
C ILE A 400 1.53 -6.76 -18.28
N ASP A 401 0.99 -7.30 -17.19
CA ASP A 401 -0.23 -6.76 -16.59
C ASP A 401 0.15 -5.53 -15.74
N TRP A 402 -0.29 -4.36 -16.19
CA TRP A 402 -0.04 -3.10 -15.51
C TRP A 402 -0.95 -2.87 -14.29
N ASN A 403 -2.00 -3.67 -14.08
CA ASN A 403 -2.89 -3.48 -12.93
C ASN A 403 -2.16 -3.69 -11.58
N PRO A 404 -1.42 -4.79 -11.34
CA PRO A 404 -0.62 -4.95 -10.13
C PRO A 404 0.45 -3.85 -9.97
N PHE A 405 1.01 -3.35 -11.08
CA PHE A 405 1.95 -2.25 -11.05
C PHE A 405 1.31 -0.98 -10.45
N PHE A 406 0.15 -0.55 -10.95
CA PHE A 406 -0.55 0.61 -10.36
C PHE A 406 -0.99 0.39 -8.92
N GLN A 407 -1.43 -0.82 -8.57
CA GLN A 407 -1.80 -1.17 -7.20
C GLN A 407 -0.62 -1.05 -6.23
N THR A 408 0.58 -1.48 -6.65
CA THR A 408 1.82 -1.35 -5.87
C THR A 408 2.15 0.12 -5.58
N TRP A 409 1.81 1.00 -6.51
CA TRP A 409 1.98 2.46 -6.38
C TRP A 409 0.77 3.17 -5.75
N GLU A 410 -0.16 2.41 -5.18
CA GLU A 410 -1.41 2.90 -4.56
C GLU A 410 -2.29 3.77 -5.49
N LEU A 411 -2.16 3.56 -6.81
CA LEU A 411 -2.99 4.20 -7.82
C LEU A 411 -4.20 3.32 -8.14
N ARG A 412 -5.33 3.63 -7.50
CA ARG A 412 -6.59 2.90 -7.67
C ARG A 412 -7.61 3.75 -8.42
N GLY A 413 -7.86 3.42 -9.69
CA GLY A 413 -8.93 4.06 -10.46
C GLY A 413 -10.31 3.73 -9.90
N ARG A 414 -11.30 4.59 -10.13
CA ARG A 414 -12.70 4.34 -9.75
C ARG A 414 -13.46 3.70 -10.90
N TYR A 415 -14.59 3.03 -10.62
CA TYR A 415 -15.44 2.50 -11.68
C TYR A 415 -16.00 3.67 -12.52
N PRO A 416 -15.99 3.62 -13.87
CA PRO A 416 -15.65 2.49 -14.75
C PRO A 416 -14.16 2.38 -15.16
N ASN A 417 -13.29 3.27 -14.66
CA ASN A 417 -11.87 3.43 -14.99
C ASN A 417 -10.92 2.74 -13.99
N ARG A 418 -11.28 1.57 -13.43
CA ARG A 418 -10.50 0.94 -12.34
C ARG A 418 -9.11 0.45 -12.73
N GLY A 419 -8.97 -0.07 -13.95
CA GLY A 419 -7.78 -0.78 -14.39
C GLY A 419 -7.18 -0.22 -15.66
N TYR A 420 -5.96 -0.64 -15.96
CA TYR A 420 -5.29 -0.33 -17.21
C TYR A 420 -6.09 -0.87 -18.41
N PRO A 421 -6.18 -0.12 -19.53
CA PRO A 421 -5.66 1.24 -19.73
C PRO A 421 -6.63 2.36 -19.29
N LYS A 422 -7.85 2.00 -18.86
CA LYS A 422 -8.90 2.97 -18.52
C LYS A 422 -8.55 3.87 -17.33
N ILE A 423 -7.65 3.43 -16.44
CA ILE A 423 -7.14 4.22 -15.32
C ILE A 423 -6.60 5.58 -15.74
N PHE A 424 -6.10 5.72 -16.97
CA PHE A 424 -5.65 7.02 -17.52
C PHE A 424 -6.76 8.04 -17.71
N ASN A 425 -8.00 7.59 -17.83
CA ASN A 425 -9.19 8.43 -17.97
C ASN A 425 -9.86 8.73 -16.63
N ASP A 426 -9.32 8.24 -15.51
CA ASP A 426 -9.80 8.62 -14.18
C ASP A 426 -9.41 10.08 -13.90
N GLU A 427 -10.38 10.91 -13.52
CA GLU A 427 -10.14 12.35 -13.31
C GLU A 427 -9.18 12.63 -12.15
N LYS A 428 -9.11 11.74 -11.15
CA LYS A 428 -8.28 11.93 -9.96
C LYS A 428 -6.89 11.33 -10.15
N VAL A 429 -6.83 10.05 -10.52
CA VAL A 429 -5.56 9.30 -10.57
C VAL A 429 -4.95 9.23 -11.96
N GLY A 430 -5.73 9.47 -13.02
CA GLY A 430 -5.33 9.24 -14.41
C GLY A 430 -4.10 10.01 -14.88
N PRO A 431 -3.97 11.33 -14.59
CA PRO A 431 -2.77 12.09 -14.96
C PRO A 431 -1.49 11.53 -14.34
N GLU A 432 -1.52 11.17 -13.05
CA GLU A 432 -0.35 10.60 -12.36
C GLU A 432 -0.11 9.15 -12.76
N ALA A 433 -1.15 8.35 -13.01
CA ALA A 433 -1.02 7.00 -13.56
C ALA A 433 -0.35 7.02 -14.93
N LYS A 434 -0.73 7.96 -15.80
CA LYS A 434 -0.09 8.12 -17.11
C LYS A 434 1.38 8.49 -16.97
N LYS A 435 1.69 9.46 -16.10
CA LYS A 435 3.07 9.90 -15.84
C LYS A 435 3.95 8.77 -15.29
N LEU A 436 3.44 8.01 -14.31
CA LEU A 436 4.13 6.85 -13.74
C LEU A 436 4.37 5.77 -14.80
N HIS A 437 3.38 5.49 -15.64
CA HIS A 437 3.50 4.56 -16.75
C HIS A 437 4.55 5.01 -17.77
N ASP A 438 4.55 6.29 -18.15
CA ASP A 438 5.54 6.86 -19.05
C ASP A 438 6.96 6.76 -18.48
N ASP A 439 7.14 6.96 -17.17
CA ASP A 439 8.42 6.79 -16.49
C ASP A 439 8.85 5.31 -16.43
N ALA A 440 7.91 4.38 -16.23
CA ALA A 440 8.17 2.95 -16.30
C ALA A 440 8.59 2.52 -17.72
N LEU A 441 7.94 3.03 -18.77
CA LEU A 441 8.32 2.78 -20.15
C LEU A 441 9.73 3.31 -20.48
N LYS A 442 10.11 4.49 -19.97
CA LYS A 442 11.48 5.01 -20.12
C LYS A 442 12.50 4.11 -19.42
N MET A 443 12.16 3.59 -18.24
CA MET A 443 13.03 2.65 -17.53
C MET A 443 13.18 1.33 -18.30
N LEU A 444 12.09 0.77 -18.82
CA LEU A 444 12.10 -0.41 -19.68
C LEU A 444 12.95 -0.18 -20.94
N GLU A 445 12.86 1.01 -21.54
CA GLU A 445 13.70 1.40 -22.69
C GLU A 445 15.19 1.48 -22.31
N SER A 446 15.51 2.02 -21.13
CA SER A 446 16.89 2.02 -20.63
C SER A 446 17.41 0.59 -20.39
N ILE A 447 16.59 -0.29 -19.82
CA ILE A 447 16.95 -1.70 -19.62
C ILE A 447 17.17 -2.39 -20.98
N ARG A 448 16.33 -2.06 -21.97
CA ARG A 448 16.46 -2.54 -23.35
C ARG A 448 17.80 -2.16 -23.97
N GLN A 449 18.18 -0.90 -23.87
CA GLN A 449 19.41 -0.36 -24.47
C GLN A 449 20.67 -0.89 -23.77
N THR A 450 20.65 -0.93 -22.44
CA THR A 450 21.81 -1.36 -21.63
C THR A 450 21.94 -2.87 -21.51
N LYS A 451 20.86 -3.63 -21.78
CA LYS A 451 20.77 -5.07 -21.54
C LYS A 451 21.19 -5.47 -20.11
N CYS A 452 20.92 -4.58 -19.14
CA CYS A 452 21.33 -4.79 -17.76
C CYS A 452 20.51 -5.87 -17.02
N LEU A 453 19.39 -6.32 -17.61
CA LEU A 453 18.53 -7.37 -17.08
C LEU A 453 18.40 -8.50 -18.10
N THR A 454 18.61 -9.74 -17.65
CA THR A 454 18.40 -10.95 -18.46
C THR A 454 17.28 -11.78 -17.84
N LEU A 455 16.25 -12.11 -18.61
CA LEU A 455 15.13 -12.93 -18.15
C LEU A 455 15.43 -14.40 -18.45
N ARG A 456 15.37 -15.25 -17.42
CA ARG A 456 15.64 -16.68 -17.53
C ARG A 456 14.52 -17.45 -16.86
N GLY A 457 13.97 -18.42 -17.57
CA GLY A 457 13.08 -19.40 -17.01
C GLY A 457 13.54 -20.82 -17.33
N ILE A 458 12.99 -21.77 -16.62
CA ILE A 458 13.02 -23.18 -16.96
C ILE A 458 11.57 -23.66 -17.02
N VAL A 459 11.24 -24.42 -18.05
CA VAL A 459 9.94 -25.08 -18.17
C VAL A 459 10.19 -26.54 -18.50
N GLY A 460 9.39 -27.42 -17.93
CA GLY A 460 9.50 -28.85 -18.15
C GLY A 460 8.13 -29.50 -18.28
N MET A 461 8.03 -30.44 -19.21
CA MET A 461 6.87 -31.29 -19.41
C MET A 461 7.26 -32.73 -19.12
N TYR A 462 6.52 -33.40 -18.24
CA TYR A 462 6.86 -34.74 -17.78
C TYR A 462 5.65 -35.66 -17.86
N ALA A 463 5.90 -36.95 -18.11
CA ALA A 463 4.87 -37.97 -17.99
C ALA A 463 4.43 -38.04 -16.53
N ALA A 464 3.12 -38.00 -16.29
CA ALA A 464 2.56 -38.00 -14.95
C ALA A 464 1.23 -38.77 -14.90
N ASN A 465 0.92 -39.33 -13.73
CA ASN A 465 -0.39 -39.90 -13.43
C ASN A 465 -0.74 -39.68 -11.96
N SER A 466 -2.03 -39.51 -11.66
CA SER A 466 -2.47 -39.53 -10.27
C SER A 466 -2.44 -40.97 -9.72
N VAL A 467 -2.04 -41.09 -8.46
CA VAL A 467 -1.94 -42.35 -7.72
C VAL A 467 -2.47 -42.20 -6.30
N GLY A 468 -2.97 -43.30 -5.75
CA GLY A 468 -3.56 -43.29 -4.42
C GLY A 468 -4.78 -42.36 -4.36
N MET A 469 -4.86 -41.53 -3.31
CA MET A 469 -5.94 -40.57 -3.15
C MET A 469 -5.66 -39.25 -3.86
N GLU A 470 -4.50 -38.63 -3.58
CA GLU A 470 -4.20 -37.23 -3.95
C GLU A 470 -2.83 -37.01 -4.59
N ASP A 471 -2.06 -38.07 -4.76
CA ASP A 471 -0.67 -37.90 -5.16
C ASP A 471 -0.56 -37.93 -6.68
N VAL A 472 0.40 -37.21 -7.23
CA VAL A 472 0.76 -37.27 -8.64
C VAL A 472 2.18 -37.80 -8.75
N GLU A 473 2.33 -38.98 -9.37
CA GLU A 473 3.63 -39.53 -9.74
C GLU A 473 4.10 -38.87 -11.04
N VAL A 474 5.35 -38.41 -11.04
CA VAL A 474 6.05 -37.92 -12.22
C VAL A 474 7.17 -38.90 -12.56
N TYR A 475 7.24 -39.30 -13.83
CA TYR A 475 8.14 -40.35 -14.30
C TYR A 475 9.38 -39.78 -15.00
N THR A 476 10.44 -40.57 -15.07
CA THR A 476 11.69 -40.21 -15.78
C THR A 476 11.50 -40.06 -17.28
N ASP A 477 10.57 -40.83 -17.85
CA ASP A 477 10.27 -40.91 -19.27
C ASP A 477 8.85 -41.47 -19.49
N ASP A 478 8.43 -41.56 -20.76
CA ASP A 478 7.08 -41.98 -21.13
C ASP A 478 6.84 -43.50 -20.99
N SER A 479 7.87 -44.30 -20.64
CA SER A 479 7.66 -45.71 -20.27
C SER A 479 6.91 -45.86 -18.95
N ARG A 480 6.94 -44.81 -18.10
CA ARG A 480 6.27 -44.77 -16.79
C ARG A 480 6.68 -45.90 -15.84
N THR A 481 7.90 -46.41 -16.03
CA THR A 481 8.45 -47.53 -15.24
C THR A 481 9.17 -47.05 -13.98
N GLN A 482 9.84 -45.89 -14.05
CA GLN A 482 10.58 -45.30 -12.93
C GLN A 482 9.97 -43.97 -12.52
N VAL A 483 9.57 -43.88 -11.24
CA VAL A 483 9.08 -42.63 -10.63
C VAL A 483 10.27 -41.74 -10.31
N ALA A 484 10.27 -40.53 -10.85
CA ALA A 484 11.27 -39.50 -10.59
C ALA A 484 10.92 -38.65 -9.37
N ALA A 485 9.65 -38.28 -9.24
CA ALA A 485 9.16 -37.45 -8.15
C ALA A 485 7.68 -37.75 -7.84
N LYS A 486 7.25 -37.36 -6.65
CA LYS A 486 5.87 -37.49 -6.19
C LYS A 486 5.40 -36.15 -5.63
N PHE A 487 4.32 -35.62 -6.19
CA PHE A 487 3.67 -34.39 -5.72
C PHE A 487 2.50 -34.76 -4.83
N CYS A 488 2.55 -34.35 -3.56
CA CYS A 488 1.47 -34.57 -2.61
C CYS A 488 0.48 -33.41 -2.71
N MET A 489 -0.73 -33.66 -3.23
CA MET A 489 -1.78 -32.63 -3.31
C MET A 489 -2.66 -32.65 -2.06
N LEU A 490 -3.33 -31.53 -1.81
CA LEU A 490 -4.32 -31.40 -0.75
C LEU A 490 -5.72 -31.51 -1.35
N ARG A 491 -6.65 -32.05 -0.55
CA ARG A 491 -8.07 -32.07 -0.87
C ARG A 491 -8.84 -31.12 0.04
N GLU A 492 -9.83 -30.43 -0.52
CA GLU A 492 -10.79 -29.68 0.27
C GLU A 492 -11.51 -30.61 1.28
N GLN A 493 -11.63 -30.21 2.55
CA GLN A 493 -12.31 -31.00 3.58
C GLN A 493 -13.40 -30.23 4.34
N ALA A 494 -13.49 -28.91 4.16
CA ALA A 494 -14.50 -28.10 4.83
C ALA A 494 -15.89 -28.44 4.29
N GLU A 495 -16.75 -28.97 5.17
CA GLU A 495 -18.12 -29.29 4.84
C GLU A 495 -18.85 -28.04 4.34
N SER A 496 -19.82 -28.25 3.46
CA SER A 496 -20.62 -27.17 2.91
C SER A 496 -21.99 -27.68 2.55
N ASP A 497 -22.98 -26.82 2.80
CA ASP A 497 -24.40 -27.09 2.57
C ASP A 497 -24.80 -27.05 1.09
N ALA A 498 -23.85 -26.74 0.19
CA ALA A 498 -24.12 -26.69 -1.23
C ALA A 498 -24.47 -28.11 -1.73
N PRO A 499 -25.67 -28.30 -2.33
CA PRO A 499 -26.04 -29.58 -2.91
C PRO A 499 -25.03 -29.96 -3.99
N ASP A 500 -24.61 -31.22 -4.00
CA ASP A 500 -23.66 -31.80 -4.96
C ASP A 500 -22.24 -31.21 -4.96
N LYS A 501 -21.82 -30.52 -3.89
CA LYS A 501 -20.44 -30.03 -3.77
C LYS A 501 -19.43 -31.15 -3.99
N LYS A 502 -18.52 -30.93 -4.94
CA LYS A 502 -17.32 -31.73 -5.14
C LYS A 502 -16.20 -31.16 -4.29
N TYR A 503 -15.45 -32.04 -3.64
CA TYR A 503 -14.31 -31.67 -2.82
C TYR A 503 -13.05 -31.80 -3.66
N LEU A 504 -12.52 -30.67 -4.11
CA LEU A 504 -11.52 -30.66 -5.17
C LEU A 504 -10.12 -30.99 -4.64
N SER A 505 -9.32 -31.58 -5.52
CA SER A 505 -7.88 -31.75 -5.39
C SER A 505 -7.22 -31.51 -6.74
N GLN A 506 -6.00 -30.97 -6.76
CA GLN A 506 -5.26 -30.80 -8.01
C GLN A 506 -4.99 -32.13 -8.73
N ALA A 507 -4.93 -33.24 -7.98
CA ALA A 507 -4.73 -34.57 -8.56
C ALA A 507 -5.94 -35.08 -9.37
N ASP A 508 -7.15 -34.55 -9.12
CA ASP A 508 -8.36 -34.97 -9.84
C ASP A 508 -8.30 -34.61 -11.34
N PHE A 509 -7.45 -33.65 -11.72
CA PHE A 509 -7.27 -33.19 -13.10
C PHE A 509 -6.18 -33.96 -13.86
N VAL A 510 -5.55 -34.95 -13.23
CA VAL A 510 -4.51 -35.79 -13.85
C VAL A 510 -5.04 -37.22 -13.95
N ALA A 511 -4.94 -37.84 -15.14
CA ALA A 511 -5.49 -39.16 -15.38
C ALA A 511 -4.93 -40.20 -14.37
N PRO A 512 -5.81 -40.98 -13.69
CA PRO A 512 -5.36 -41.98 -12.74
C PRO A 512 -4.57 -43.10 -13.41
N LYS A 513 -3.50 -43.54 -12.76
CA LYS A 513 -2.66 -44.65 -13.23
C LYS A 513 -3.45 -45.93 -13.51
N SER A 514 -4.53 -46.16 -12.76
CA SER A 514 -5.42 -47.32 -12.93
C SER A 514 -6.20 -47.33 -14.24
N THR A 515 -6.35 -46.17 -14.91
CA THR A 515 -7.04 -46.08 -16.21
C THR A 515 -6.13 -46.50 -17.37
N GLY A 516 -4.82 -46.55 -17.17
CA GLY A 516 -3.83 -46.79 -18.22
C GLY A 516 -3.70 -45.64 -19.23
N ILE A 517 -4.37 -44.51 -19.00
CA ILE A 517 -4.33 -43.34 -19.88
C ILE A 517 -3.05 -42.54 -19.59
N ALA A 518 -2.32 -42.23 -20.67
CA ALA A 518 -1.11 -41.43 -20.61
C ALA A 518 -1.45 -39.95 -20.44
N ASP A 519 -0.98 -39.35 -19.35
CA ASP A 519 -1.14 -37.92 -19.05
C ASP A 519 0.20 -37.27 -18.68
N HIS A 520 0.20 -35.94 -18.55
CA HIS A 520 1.39 -35.12 -18.43
C HIS A 520 1.21 -34.00 -17.39
N LEU A 521 2.33 -33.59 -16.79
CA LEU A 521 2.40 -32.44 -15.89
C LEU A 521 3.44 -31.45 -16.40
N GLY A 522 3.05 -30.18 -16.47
CA GLY A 522 3.93 -29.06 -16.79
C GLY A 522 4.37 -28.31 -15.55
N MET A 523 5.63 -27.91 -15.49
CA MET A 523 6.20 -27.11 -14.39
C MET A 523 7.09 -26.01 -14.95
N PHE A 524 7.16 -24.87 -14.27
CA PHE A 524 8.06 -23.79 -14.64
C PHE A 524 8.56 -22.99 -13.44
N ALA A 525 9.69 -22.31 -13.63
CA ALA A 525 10.21 -21.25 -12.75
C ALA A 525 10.84 -20.16 -13.62
N VAL A 526 10.63 -18.88 -13.30
CA VAL A 526 11.02 -17.70 -14.11
C VAL A 526 11.65 -16.61 -13.28
#